data_AF-O23988-F1
#
_entry.id   AF-O23988-F1
#
_cell.length_a   1.000
_cell.length_b   1.000
_cell.length_c   1.000
_cell.angle_alpha   90.00
_cell.angle_beta   90.00
_cell.angle_gamma   90.00
#
_symmetry.space_group_name_H-M   'P 1'
#
loop_
_entity.id
_entity.type
_entity.pdbx_description
1 polymer ?
#
loop_
_entity_poly.entity_id
_entity_poly.type
_entity_poly.pdbx_seq_one_letter_code
_entity_poly.pdbx_strand_id
1 'polypeptide(L)' 'GQRMCPGMNLVNHFDWELPIGIESIDMTEVFGITIRRKEKLLLIPKSRL' A
#
# COMPACT_ATOMS: atom_id res chain seq x y z
N GLY A 1 21.71 -11.92 -13.98
CA GLY A 1 20.91 -10.73 -14.35
C GLY A 1 19.84 -10.53 -13.29
N GLN A 2 19.86 -9.40 -12.59
CA GLN A 2 18.90 -9.12 -11.53
C GLN A 2 17.50 -8.93 -12.16
N ARG A 3 16.59 -9.87 -11.91
CA ARG A 3 15.17 -9.74 -12.28
C ARG A 3 14.53 -8.82 -11.24
N MET A 4 14.19 -7.60 -11.65
CA MET A 4 13.46 -6.65 -10.83
C MET A 4 11.97 -7.05 -10.82
N CYS A 5 11.41 -7.31 -9.64
CA CYS A 5 9.99 -7.57 -9.47
C CYS A 5 9.18 -6.30 -9.81
N PRO A 6 8.15 -6.36 -10.67
CA PRO A 6 7.43 -5.16 -11.16
C PRO A 6 6.78 -4.32 -10.04
N GLY A 7 6.46 -4.92 -8.90
CA GLY A 7 5.89 -4.21 -7.73
C GLY A 7 6.87 -3.30 -6.99
N MET A 8 8.17 -3.42 -7.22
CA MET A 8 9.20 -2.66 -6.50
C MET A 8 9.25 -1.18 -6.94
N ASN A 9 8.76 -0.88 -8.14
CA ASN A 9 8.77 0.48 -8.70
C ASN A 9 7.85 1.43 -7.92
N LEU A 10 6.70 0.95 -7.44
CA LEU A 10 5.74 1.77 -6.70
C LEU A 10 6.24 2.12 -5.31
N VAL A 11 6.90 1.17 -4.63
CA VAL A 11 7.41 1.37 -3.27
C VAL A 11 8.65 2.28 -3.27
N ASN A 12 9.49 2.19 -4.30
CA ASN A 12 10.75 2.95 -4.32
C ASN A 12 10.58 4.42 -4.74
N HIS A 13 9.59 4.76 -5.58
CA HIS A 13 9.46 6.11 -6.11
C HIS A 13 8.63 7.06 -5.22
N PHE A 14 7.75 6.52 -4.38
CA PHE A 14 6.81 7.32 -3.60
C PHE A 14 7.00 7.08 -2.11
N ASP A 15 6.89 8.17 -1.35
CA ASP A 15 6.46 8.09 0.04
C ASP A 15 4.94 7.95 0.05
N TRP A 16 4.42 7.21 1.03
CA TRP A 16 2.99 6.96 1.16
C TRP A 16 2.49 7.64 2.43
N GLU A 17 1.49 8.51 2.28
CA GLU A 17 0.84 9.21 3.39
C GLU A 17 -0.63 8.80 3.50
N LEU A 18 -1.19 8.90 4.71
CA LEU A 18 -2.60 8.65 4.95
C LEU A 18 -3.45 9.88 4.59
N PRO A 19 -4.67 9.69 4.08
CA PRO A 19 -5.62 10.78 3.88
C PRO A 19 -5.93 11.51 5.19
N ILE A 20 -6.21 12.81 5.08
CA ILE A 20 -6.60 13.64 6.23
C ILE A 20 -7.87 13.06 6.88
N GLY A 21 -7.83 12.85 8.18
CA GLY A 21 -8.94 12.25 8.95
C GLY A 21 -8.87 10.72 9.09
N ILE A 22 -7.88 10.06 8.50
CA ILE A 22 -7.57 8.65 8.76
C ILE A 22 -6.39 8.60 9.74
N GLU A 23 -6.68 8.30 11.00
CA GLU A 23 -5.65 8.21 12.05
C GLU A 23 -5.00 6.82 12.12
N SER A 24 -5.73 5.77 11.73
CA SER A 24 -5.24 4.40 11.80
C SER A 24 -5.81 3.52 10.70
N ILE A 25 -5.07 2.45 10.43
CA ILE A 25 -5.31 1.54 9.33
C ILE A 25 -5.84 0.22 9.92
N ASP A 26 -7.09 -0.17 9.60
CA ASP A 26 -7.59 -1.48 10.00
C ASP A 26 -6.90 -2.60 9.21
N MET A 27 -6.07 -3.38 9.91
CA MET A 27 -5.30 -4.49 9.36
C MET A 27 -6.04 -5.83 9.47
N THR A 28 -7.31 -5.83 9.90
CA THR A 28 -8.14 -7.05 9.94
C THR A 28 -8.23 -7.67 8.56
N GLU A 29 -8.01 -8.98 8.48
CA GLU A 29 -8.04 -9.74 7.23
C GLU A 29 -9.34 -10.52 7.08
N VAL A 30 -9.74 -10.75 5.83
CA VAL A 30 -10.86 -11.63 5.48
C VAL A 30 -10.31 -12.79 4.66
N PHE A 31 -10.61 -14.01 5.10
CA PHE A 31 -10.21 -15.23 4.44
C PHE A 31 -11.14 -15.55 3.25
N GLY A 32 -10.54 -15.97 2.13
CA GLY A 32 -11.21 -16.36 0.89
C GLY A 32 -10.22 -17.08 -0.03
N ILE A 33 -10.46 -17.10 -1.35
CA ILE A 33 -9.50 -17.69 -2.33
C ILE A 33 -8.12 -17.01 -2.22
N THR A 34 -8.10 -15.73 -1.87
CA THR A 34 -6.90 -14.98 -1.50
C THR A 34 -7.12 -14.32 -0.13
N ILE A 35 -6.03 -14.15 0.63
CA ILE A 35 -6.03 -13.32 1.84
C ILE A 35 -6.06 -11.86 1.39
N ARG A 36 -7.02 -11.10 1.90
CA ARG A 36 -7.12 -9.66 1.66
C ARG A 36 -7.50 -8.93 2.94
N ARG A 37 -7.12 -7.67 3.03
CA ARG A 37 -7.61 -6.78 4.09
C ARG A 37 -9.11 -6.57 3.96
N LYS A 38 -9.78 -6.49 5.11
CA LYS A 38 -11.22 -6.25 5.23
C LYS A 38 -11.59 -4.92 4.59
N GLU A 39 -10.85 -3.87 4.93
CA GLU A 39 -11.03 -2.53 4.40
C GLU A 39 -9.99 -2.19 3.34
N LYS A 40 -10.37 -1.33 2.39
CA LYS A 40 -9.46 -0.84 1.35
C LYS A 40 -8.40 0.06 1.97
N LEU A 41 -7.13 -0.21 1.64
CA LEU A 41 -6.03 0.68 2.00
C LEU A 41 -6.02 1.88 1.05
N LEU A 42 -6.33 3.07 1.58
CA LEU A 42 -6.24 4.33 0.88
C LEU A 42 -4.95 5.04 1.28
N LEU A 43 -4.06 5.25 0.31
CA LEU A 43 -2.79 5.95 0.49
C LEU A 43 -2.63 6.99 -0.61
N ILE A 44 -2.05 8.13 -0.24
CA ILE A 44 -1.73 9.20 -1.18
C ILE A 44 -0.23 9.12 -1.48
N PRO A 45 0.18 8.98 -2.75
CA PRO A 45 1.58 8.98 -3.11
C PRO A 45 2.14 10.40 -3.03
N LYS A 46 3.25 10.56 -2.31
CA LYS A 46 4.05 11.78 -2.25
C LYS A 46 5.34 11.56 -3.02
N SER A 47 5.59 12.40 -4.01
CA SER A 47 6.83 12.36 -4.77
C SER A 47 7.98 12.85 -3.87
N ARG A 48 9.05 12.07 -3.80
CA ARG A 48 10.33 12.50 -3.24
C ARG A 48 11.00 13.41 -4.28
N LEU A 49 10.77 14.72 -4.18
CA LEU A 49 11.59 15.72 -4.88
C LEU A 49 12.84 16.01 -4.06
#